data_AF-A0A6G7Y258-F1
#
_entry.id   AF-A0A6G7Y258-F1
#
_cell.length_a   1.000
_cell.length_b   1.000
_cell.length_c   1.000
_cell.angle_alpha   90.00
_cell.angle_beta   90.00
_cell.angle_gamma   90.00
#
_symmetry.space_group_name_H-M   'P 1'
#
loop_
_entity.id
_entity.type
_entity.pdbx_description
1 polymer ?
#
loop_
_entity_poly.entity_id
_entity_poly.type
_entity_poly.pdbx_seq_one_letter_code
_entity_poly.pdbx_strand_id
1 'polypeptide(L)'
;MITNIKIEHLQGHPKNPRLNVGDVTELADSIKEQGILQNLTVVPSDDGKYTVIIGHRRLEACKVAGLTEVPCAIAEMDEMTQVSTMLVENMQRADLTPYEEAQGIQQCLDLGMTDTDIIKKTGFSKSTIRNRKQMLKLNTEKVQSAEALTIDDYINLERIDDIEKRNELLEYAGTNDFKIEVEQAYQKQERMKRYQIILERLNELGFYMIEERNWNKHSYEDGLNARDDETLAKTLEALSKLDESTEYVYTTSEHGPTLYSVNKTEAPSASQSEKEEAEREARRVARRTRKELKPIFASAYQLRYDFMKKLVKGKMTDGMVKYLTSFIAENMITSHRSFEPKTSAMNELLGYETTQTHKLNPWQQELNERGTREVSNVRKFNIIASAIYLSIDWEDLNCYGHQGEFDKYNVNSIINVYDFLKALGYKMSDTETKLIEGTHELYYVEPKKPVKSKKKTADVVEVVTTDEAV
;
A
#
# COMPACT_ATOMS: atom_id res chain seq x y z
N MET A 1 -13.00 -58.74 -16.09
CA MET A 1 -12.27 -59.95 -15.65
C MET A 1 -10.84 -59.53 -15.35
N ILE A 2 -10.25 -59.99 -14.24
CA ILE A 2 -8.85 -59.72 -13.91
C ILE A 2 -8.00 -60.89 -14.42
N THR A 3 -6.90 -60.60 -15.10
CA THR A 3 -5.99 -61.58 -15.69
C THR A 3 -4.55 -61.22 -15.30
N ASN A 4 -3.74 -62.21 -14.92
CA ASN A 4 -2.32 -62.00 -14.68
C ASN A 4 -1.57 -61.90 -16.01
N ILE A 5 -0.83 -60.81 -16.19
CA ILE A 5 -0.05 -60.53 -17.40
C ILE A 5 1.42 -60.42 -16.99
N LYS A 6 2.29 -61.03 -17.79
CA LYS A 6 3.73 -60.93 -17.58
C LYS A 6 4.21 -59.48 -17.70
N ILE A 7 5.10 -59.05 -16.80
CA ILE A 7 5.61 -57.66 -16.80
C ILE A 7 6.31 -57.31 -18.11
N GLU A 8 6.99 -58.26 -18.76
CA GLU A 8 7.65 -58.06 -20.06
C GLU A 8 6.68 -57.70 -21.21
N HIS A 9 5.39 -58.00 -21.05
CA HIS A 9 4.33 -57.64 -22.00
C HIS A 9 3.59 -56.35 -21.60
N LEU A 10 3.98 -55.70 -20.49
CA LEU A 10 3.39 -54.45 -20.02
C LEU A 10 4.30 -53.27 -20.40
N GLN A 11 3.73 -52.27 -21.07
CA GLN A 11 4.42 -51.02 -21.41
C GLN A 11 3.68 -49.82 -20.85
N GLY A 12 4.42 -48.79 -20.42
CA GLY A 12 3.83 -47.52 -20.02
C GLY A 12 3.31 -46.75 -21.24
N HIS A 13 2.26 -45.96 -21.06
CA HIS A 13 1.75 -45.12 -22.15
C HIS A 13 2.71 -43.94 -22.42
N PRO A 14 3.14 -43.70 -23.67
CA PRO A 14 4.13 -42.65 -23.98
C PRO A 14 3.64 -41.23 -23.68
N LYS A 15 2.33 -41.00 -23.76
CA LYS A 15 1.66 -39.73 -23.42
C LYS A 15 1.10 -39.68 -21.99
N ASN A 16 1.69 -40.41 -21.04
CA ASN A 16 1.24 -40.34 -19.65
C ASN A 16 1.48 -38.92 -19.10
N PRO A 17 0.44 -38.21 -18.61
CA PRO A 17 0.60 -36.86 -18.06
C PRO A 17 1.47 -36.83 -16.79
N ARG A 18 1.60 -37.96 -16.08
CA ARG A 18 2.50 -38.09 -14.93
C ARG A 18 3.89 -38.52 -15.39
N LEU A 19 4.77 -37.55 -15.62
CA LEU A 19 6.16 -37.78 -16.05
C LEU A 19 7.06 -38.39 -14.96
N ASN A 20 6.77 -38.13 -13.67
CA ASN A 20 7.53 -38.66 -12.55
C ASN A 20 6.66 -39.52 -11.62
N VAL A 21 7.02 -40.79 -11.47
CA VAL A 21 6.35 -41.75 -10.57
C VAL A 21 6.78 -41.62 -9.11
N GLY A 22 7.78 -40.79 -8.84
CA GLY A 22 8.36 -40.56 -7.51
C GLY A 22 9.14 -41.78 -7.00
N ASP A 23 9.47 -41.76 -5.71
CA ASP A 23 9.99 -42.94 -5.04
C ASP A 23 8.90 -44.01 -4.94
N VAL A 24 9.26 -45.24 -5.31
CA VAL A 24 8.41 -46.44 -5.27
C VAL A 24 8.95 -47.50 -4.32
N THR A 25 10.03 -47.23 -3.59
CA THR A 25 10.73 -48.20 -2.73
C THR A 25 9.81 -48.76 -1.65
N GLU A 26 9.12 -47.89 -0.90
CA GLU A 26 8.15 -48.34 0.12
C GLU A 26 7.00 -49.17 -0.48
N LEU A 27 6.51 -48.75 -1.66
CA LEU A 27 5.46 -49.49 -2.36
C LEU A 27 5.97 -50.84 -2.86
N ALA A 28 7.21 -50.91 -3.31
CA ALA A 28 7.84 -52.15 -3.77
C ALA A 28 8.06 -53.13 -2.60
N ASP A 29 8.52 -52.65 -1.44
CA ASP A 29 8.68 -53.48 -0.25
C ASP A 29 7.33 -53.99 0.27
N SER A 30 6.31 -53.14 0.28
CA SER A 30 4.93 -53.57 0.58
C SER A 30 4.43 -54.64 -0.40
N ILE A 31 4.70 -54.49 -1.70
CA ILE A 31 4.34 -55.47 -2.74
C ILE A 31 5.11 -56.79 -2.56
N LYS A 32 6.38 -56.77 -2.12
CA LYS A 32 7.12 -58.00 -1.81
C LYS A 32 6.49 -58.77 -0.64
N GLU A 33 6.02 -58.05 0.38
CA GLU A 33 5.45 -58.67 1.59
C GLU A 33 4.02 -59.17 1.38
N GLN A 34 3.17 -58.36 0.73
CA GLN A 34 1.71 -58.59 0.70
C GLN A 34 1.18 -58.91 -0.71
N GLY A 35 2.04 -58.85 -1.73
CA GLY A 35 1.62 -58.86 -3.11
C GLY A 35 0.91 -57.56 -3.52
N ILE A 36 0.41 -57.54 -4.74
CA ILE A 36 -0.33 -56.40 -5.28
C ILE A 36 -1.82 -56.56 -5.01
N LEU A 37 -2.37 -55.67 -4.18
CA LEU A 37 -3.78 -55.72 -3.75
C LEU A 37 -4.74 -55.09 -4.75
N GLN A 38 -4.27 -54.16 -5.59
CA GLN A 38 -5.07 -53.50 -6.62
C GLN A 38 -4.50 -53.75 -8.00
N ASN A 39 -5.31 -54.31 -8.90
CA ASN A 39 -4.93 -54.61 -10.28
C ASN A 39 -4.61 -53.34 -11.09
N LEU A 40 -3.76 -53.49 -12.12
CA LEU A 40 -3.55 -52.48 -13.16
C LEU A 40 -4.75 -52.43 -14.11
N THR A 41 -4.92 -51.32 -14.83
CA THR A 41 -5.84 -51.25 -16.00
C THR A 41 -5.00 -51.10 -17.26
N VAL A 42 -5.23 -51.96 -18.24
CA VAL A 42 -4.42 -52.05 -19.45
C VAL A 42 -5.28 -52.13 -20.70
N VAL A 43 -4.75 -51.67 -21.83
CA VAL A 43 -5.39 -51.74 -23.15
C VAL A 43 -4.50 -52.57 -24.09
N PRO A 44 -5.05 -53.52 -24.87
CA PRO A 44 -4.29 -54.28 -25.86
C PRO A 44 -3.60 -53.36 -26.87
N SER A 45 -2.42 -53.74 -27.34
CA SER A 45 -1.63 -53.03 -28.36
C SER A 45 -1.39 -53.93 -29.57
N ASP A 46 -1.16 -53.32 -30.74
CA ASP A 46 -1.05 -54.03 -32.02
C ASP A 46 0.13 -55.02 -32.08
N ASP A 47 1.14 -54.84 -31.22
CA ASP A 47 2.32 -55.71 -31.11
C ASP A 47 2.12 -56.91 -30.17
N GLY A 48 0.88 -57.18 -29.75
CA GLY A 48 0.54 -58.27 -28.83
C GLY A 48 0.90 -57.97 -27.37
N LYS A 49 1.29 -56.74 -27.05
CA LYS A 49 1.53 -56.26 -25.68
C LYS A 49 0.30 -55.53 -25.14
N TYR A 50 0.46 -55.03 -23.92
CA TYR A 50 -0.55 -54.29 -23.20
C TYR A 50 0.02 -52.95 -22.73
N THR A 51 -0.69 -51.87 -23.04
CA THR A 51 -0.34 -50.53 -22.58
C THR A 51 -1.05 -50.24 -21.27
N VAL A 52 -0.29 -49.88 -20.24
CA VAL A 52 -0.81 -49.53 -18.91
C VAL A 52 -1.44 -48.15 -18.96
N ILE A 53 -2.70 -48.05 -18.53
CA ILE A 53 -3.45 -46.80 -18.43
C ILE A 53 -3.50 -46.35 -16.97
N ILE A 54 -3.89 -47.25 -16.05
CA ILE A 54 -3.98 -46.94 -14.62
C ILE A 54 -3.00 -47.82 -13.85
N GLY A 55 -2.26 -47.19 -12.93
CA GLY A 55 -1.33 -47.87 -12.03
C GLY A 55 0.14 -47.86 -12.47
N HIS A 56 0.57 -46.84 -13.21
CA HIS A 56 1.98 -46.68 -13.62
C HIS A 56 2.98 -46.78 -12.45
N ARG A 57 2.71 -46.15 -11.29
CA ARG A 57 3.56 -46.31 -10.09
C ARG A 57 3.62 -47.76 -9.59
N ARG A 58 2.49 -48.48 -9.66
CA ARG A 58 2.39 -49.89 -9.26
C ARG A 58 3.19 -50.78 -10.20
N LEU A 59 3.15 -50.52 -11.51
CA LEU A 59 3.98 -51.23 -12.48
C LEU A 59 5.48 -51.09 -12.15
N GLU A 60 5.95 -49.87 -11.89
CA GLU A 60 7.35 -49.64 -11.53
C GLU A 60 7.71 -50.29 -10.19
N ALA A 61 6.84 -50.20 -9.18
CA ALA A 61 7.05 -50.89 -7.91
C ALA A 61 7.09 -52.42 -8.06
N CYS A 62 6.23 -53.01 -8.91
CA CYS A 62 6.25 -54.45 -9.20
C CYS A 62 7.56 -54.89 -9.87
N LYS A 63 8.13 -54.08 -10.76
CA LYS A 63 9.45 -54.34 -11.37
C LYS A 63 10.55 -54.35 -10.30
N VAL A 64 10.56 -53.35 -9.41
CA VAL A 64 11.53 -53.27 -8.29
C VAL A 64 11.34 -54.43 -7.29
N ALA A 65 10.09 -54.85 -7.07
CA ALA A 65 9.75 -55.99 -6.22
C ALA A 65 10.12 -57.36 -6.82
N GLY A 66 10.48 -57.42 -8.11
CA GLY A 66 10.87 -58.65 -8.79
C GLY A 66 9.70 -59.57 -9.16
N LEU A 67 8.48 -59.04 -9.26
CA LEU A 67 7.33 -59.83 -9.72
C LEU A 67 7.49 -60.20 -11.19
N THR A 68 7.05 -61.40 -11.57
CA THR A 68 7.04 -61.84 -12.98
C THR A 68 5.72 -61.53 -13.67
N GLU A 69 4.62 -61.52 -12.92
CA GLU A 69 3.25 -61.29 -13.41
C GLU A 69 2.49 -60.33 -12.50
N VAL A 70 1.56 -59.57 -13.08
CA VAL A 70 0.76 -58.57 -12.37
C VAL A 70 -0.72 -58.72 -12.75
N PRO A 71 -1.67 -58.70 -11.80
CA PRO A 71 -3.10 -58.72 -12.10
C PRO A 71 -3.50 -57.45 -12.83
N CYS A 72 -4.14 -57.62 -13.98
CA CYS A 72 -4.56 -56.56 -14.88
C CYS A 72 -6.04 -56.72 -15.24
N ALA A 73 -6.76 -55.62 -15.28
CA ALA A 73 -8.06 -55.52 -15.93
C ALA A 73 -7.85 -55.02 -17.36
N ILE A 74 -8.24 -55.83 -18.34
CA ILE A 74 -8.14 -55.49 -19.76
C ILE A 74 -9.37 -54.66 -20.12
N ALA A 75 -9.14 -53.50 -20.72
CA ALA A 75 -10.17 -52.59 -21.21
C ALA A 75 -9.95 -52.28 -22.70
N GLU A 76 -11.03 -51.92 -23.38
CA GLU A 76 -10.96 -51.39 -24.76
C GLU A 76 -11.18 -49.88 -24.73
N MET A 77 -10.20 -49.13 -25.23
CA MET A 77 -10.22 -47.67 -25.25
C MET A 77 -9.49 -47.19 -26.51
N ASP A 78 -10.06 -46.22 -27.22
CA ASP A 78 -9.30 -45.49 -28.25
C ASP A 78 -8.20 -44.62 -27.60
N GLU A 79 -7.23 -44.16 -28.40
CA GLU A 79 -6.07 -43.42 -27.89
C GLU A 79 -6.48 -42.15 -27.11
N MET A 80 -7.52 -41.44 -27.57
CA MET A 80 -8.01 -40.24 -26.88
C MET A 80 -8.62 -40.58 -25.50
N THR A 81 -9.37 -41.67 -25.42
CA THR A 81 -9.96 -42.18 -24.20
C THR A 81 -8.88 -42.66 -23.23
N GLN A 82 -7.82 -43.30 -23.74
CA GLN A 82 -6.65 -43.67 -22.94
C GLN A 82 -6.02 -42.44 -22.28
N VAL A 83 -5.66 -41.42 -23.07
CA VAL A 83 -5.01 -40.20 -22.56
C VAL A 83 -5.92 -39.46 -21.58
N SER A 84 -7.20 -39.29 -21.91
CA SER A 84 -8.15 -38.61 -21.01
C SER A 84 -8.38 -39.38 -19.70
N THR A 85 -8.36 -40.71 -19.72
CA THR A 85 -8.50 -41.54 -18.50
C THR A 85 -7.29 -41.38 -17.59
N MET A 86 -6.07 -41.41 -18.15
CA MET A 86 -4.85 -41.18 -17.37
C MET A 86 -4.82 -39.78 -16.76
N LEU A 87 -5.27 -38.78 -17.52
CA LEU A 87 -5.29 -37.40 -17.05
C LEU A 87 -6.28 -37.19 -15.91
N VAL A 88 -7.48 -37.75 -16.02
CA VAL A 88 -8.48 -37.70 -14.95
C VAL A 88 -7.98 -38.40 -13.69
N GLU A 89 -7.36 -39.58 -13.81
CA GLU A 89 -6.79 -40.30 -12.66
C GLU A 89 -5.67 -39.48 -11.99
N ASN A 90 -4.78 -38.89 -12.79
CA ASN A 90 -3.73 -38.02 -12.25
C ASN A 90 -4.33 -36.79 -11.54
N MET A 91 -5.46 -36.26 -12.03
CA MET A 91 -6.13 -35.10 -11.44
C MET A 91 -6.92 -35.40 -10.15
N GLN A 92 -7.24 -36.68 -9.88
CA GLN A 92 -7.94 -37.11 -8.65
C GLN A 92 -6.99 -37.34 -7.46
N ARG A 93 -5.71 -37.01 -7.64
CA ARG A 93 -4.70 -37.08 -6.59
C ARG A 93 -4.98 -36.04 -5.50
N ALA A 94 -4.97 -36.50 -4.25
CA ALA A 94 -5.21 -35.63 -3.09
C ALA A 94 -4.05 -34.66 -2.80
N ASP A 95 -2.88 -34.88 -3.39
CA ASP A 95 -1.66 -34.11 -3.17
C ASP A 95 -1.37 -33.05 -4.25
N LEU A 96 -2.32 -32.77 -5.15
CA LEU A 96 -2.15 -31.72 -6.15
C LEU A 96 -2.29 -30.33 -5.54
N THR A 97 -1.40 -29.44 -5.94
CA THR A 97 -1.55 -28.01 -5.70
C THR A 97 -2.70 -27.44 -6.54
N PRO A 98 -3.35 -26.35 -6.11
CA PRO A 98 -4.37 -25.66 -6.90
C PRO A 98 -3.92 -25.29 -8.32
N TYR A 99 -2.64 -25.00 -8.52
CA TYR A 99 -2.10 -24.68 -9.84
C TYR A 99 -1.93 -25.94 -10.71
N GLU A 100 -1.46 -27.06 -10.15
CA GLU A 100 -1.40 -28.34 -10.88
C GLU A 100 -2.80 -28.84 -11.27
N GLU A 101 -3.80 -28.68 -10.40
CA GLU A 101 -5.21 -28.94 -10.76
C GLU A 101 -5.64 -28.10 -11.96
N ALA A 102 -5.25 -26.81 -11.99
CA ALA A 102 -5.57 -25.93 -13.09
C ALA A 102 -4.90 -26.37 -14.40
N GLN A 103 -3.63 -26.77 -14.34
CA GLN A 103 -2.93 -27.33 -15.49
C GLN A 103 -3.59 -28.63 -15.99
N GLY A 104 -4.00 -29.52 -15.08
CA GLY A 104 -4.74 -30.74 -15.42
C GLY A 104 -6.08 -30.45 -16.11
N ILE A 105 -6.82 -29.44 -15.62
CA ILE A 105 -8.06 -28.98 -16.26
C ILE A 105 -7.79 -28.45 -17.67
N GLN A 106 -6.73 -27.65 -17.87
CA GLN A 106 -6.37 -27.14 -19.20
C GLN A 106 -6.03 -28.27 -20.17
N GLN A 107 -5.24 -29.25 -19.72
CA GLN A 107 -4.93 -30.42 -20.54
C GLN A 107 -6.19 -31.21 -20.93
N CYS A 108 -7.19 -31.32 -20.05
CA CYS A 108 -8.47 -31.95 -20.38
C CYS A 108 -9.20 -31.18 -21.48
N LEU A 109 -9.21 -29.85 -21.41
CA LEU A 109 -9.82 -28.98 -22.42
C LEU A 109 -9.09 -29.09 -23.76
N ASP A 110 -7.76 -29.14 -23.74
CA ASP A 110 -6.92 -29.28 -24.93
C ASP A 110 -7.16 -30.63 -25.65
N LEU A 111 -7.56 -31.67 -24.91
CA LEU A 111 -8.01 -32.96 -25.43
C LEU A 111 -9.47 -32.96 -25.92
N GLY A 112 -10.14 -31.81 -25.90
CA GLY A 112 -11.51 -31.63 -26.40
C GLY A 112 -12.61 -31.99 -25.41
N MET A 113 -12.30 -32.21 -24.13
CA MET A 113 -13.33 -32.40 -23.11
C MET A 113 -14.07 -31.09 -22.83
N THR A 114 -15.37 -31.16 -22.56
CA THR A 114 -16.13 -29.99 -22.09
C THR A 114 -16.01 -29.82 -20.57
N ASP A 115 -16.28 -28.61 -20.06
CA ASP A 115 -16.37 -28.37 -18.60
C ASP A 115 -17.34 -29.38 -17.92
N THR A 116 -18.43 -29.77 -18.62
CA THR A 116 -19.40 -30.75 -18.12
C THR A 116 -18.81 -32.16 -18.01
N ASP A 117 -17.97 -32.56 -18.97
CA ASP A 117 -17.32 -33.87 -18.95
C ASP A 117 -16.28 -33.95 -17.83
N ILE A 118 -15.50 -32.87 -17.65
CA ILE A 118 -14.51 -32.77 -16.59
C ILE A 118 -15.20 -32.89 -15.22
N ILE A 119 -16.28 -32.14 -14.99
CA ILE A 119 -17.06 -32.20 -13.73
C ILE A 119 -17.56 -33.62 -13.45
N LYS A 120 -18.18 -34.26 -14.45
CA LYS A 120 -18.72 -35.62 -14.29
C LYS A 120 -17.64 -36.65 -13.96
N LYS A 121 -16.48 -36.55 -14.61
CA LYS A 121 -15.38 -37.51 -14.43
C LYS A 121 -14.57 -37.29 -13.15
N THR A 122 -14.46 -36.04 -12.69
CA THR A 122 -13.55 -35.67 -11.59
C THR A 122 -14.27 -35.45 -10.26
N GLY A 123 -15.57 -35.11 -10.30
CA GLY A 123 -16.34 -34.74 -9.11
C GLY A 123 -16.14 -33.28 -8.66
N PHE A 124 -15.32 -32.50 -9.37
CA PHE A 124 -15.16 -31.07 -9.08
C PHE A 124 -16.43 -30.28 -9.31
N SER A 125 -16.63 -29.23 -8.52
CA SER A 125 -17.75 -28.31 -8.71
C SER A 125 -17.53 -27.41 -9.93
N LYS A 126 -18.62 -26.85 -10.48
CA LYS A 126 -18.55 -25.83 -11.54
C LYS A 126 -17.69 -24.62 -11.13
N SER A 127 -17.79 -24.20 -9.86
CA SER A 127 -16.99 -23.08 -9.36
C SER A 127 -15.50 -23.43 -9.30
N THR A 128 -15.15 -24.65 -8.88
CA THR A 128 -13.75 -25.12 -8.91
C THR A 128 -13.17 -25.04 -10.31
N ILE A 129 -13.85 -25.60 -11.32
CA ILE A 129 -13.38 -25.56 -12.72
C ILE A 129 -13.19 -24.11 -13.20
N ARG A 130 -14.16 -23.23 -12.92
CA ARG A 130 -14.07 -21.81 -13.28
C ARG A 130 -12.85 -21.15 -12.64
N ASN A 131 -12.68 -21.28 -11.33
CA ASN A 131 -11.62 -20.60 -10.59
C ASN A 131 -10.24 -21.05 -11.08
N ARG A 132 -10.06 -22.37 -11.30
CA ARG A 132 -8.82 -22.94 -11.83
C ARG A 132 -8.49 -22.40 -13.23
N LYS A 133 -9.48 -22.28 -14.12
CA LYS A 133 -9.30 -21.65 -15.44
C LYS A 133 -8.90 -20.17 -15.33
N GLN A 134 -9.40 -19.45 -14.33
CA GLN A 134 -9.01 -18.05 -14.11
C GLN A 134 -7.56 -17.95 -13.58
N MET A 135 -7.13 -18.89 -12.74
CA MET A 135 -5.74 -18.94 -12.26
C MET A 135 -4.73 -19.05 -13.40
N LEU A 136 -5.04 -19.78 -14.48
CA LEU A 136 -4.15 -19.93 -15.64
C LEU A 136 -3.95 -18.64 -16.45
N LYS A 137 -4.80 -17.63 -16.25
CA LYS A 137 -4.63 -16.32 -16.90
C LYS A 137 -3.58 -15.46 -16.19
N LEU A 138 -3.20 -15.83 -14.97
CA LEU A 138 -2.21 -15.12 -14.17
C LEU A 138 -0.80 -15.47 -14.64
N ASN A 139 0.16 -14.63 -14.30
CA ASN A 139 1.57 -14.88 -14.60
C ASN A 139 2.03 -16.18 -13.90
N THR A 140 2.43 -17.15 -14.71
CA THR A 140 2.78 -18.51 -14.26
C THR A 140 3.97 -18.52 -13.30
N GLU A 141 5.02 -17.75 -13.57
CA GLU A 141 6.20 -17.70 -12.70
C GLU A 141 5.85 -17.15 -11.31
N LYS A 142 5.04 -16.08 -11.27
CA LYS A 142 4.57 -15.49 -10.02
C LYS A 142 3.69 -16.46 -9.22
N VAL A 143 2.74 -17.13 -9.88
CA VAL A 143 1.85 -18.11 -9.24
C VAL A 143 2.62 -19.31 -8.69
N GLN A 144 3.61 -19.82 -9.42
CA GLN A 144 4.44 -20.93 -8.96
C GLN A 144 5.35 -20.54 -7.78
N SER A 145 5.88 -19.31 -7.77
CA SER A 145 6.66 -18.79 -6.64
C SER A 145 5.81 -18.52 -5.39
N ALA A 146 4.50 -18.37 -5.57
CA ALA A 146 3.53 -18.03 -4.54
C ALA A 146 2.96 -19.28 -3.83
N GLU A 147 3.83 -20.24 -3.46
CA GLU A 147 3.48 -21.54 -2.86
C GLU A 147 2.56 -21.45 -1.62
N ALA A 148 2.40 -20.27 -1.02
CA ALA A 148 1.59 -20.01 0.16
C ALA A 148 0.14 -19.53 -0.10
N LEU A 149 -0.28 -19.31 -1.36
CA LEU A 149 -1.63 -18.80 -1.63
C LEU A 149 -2.71 -19.86 -1.50
N THR A 150 -3.77 -19.51 -0.76
CA THR A 150 -4.97 -20.33 -0.62
C THR A 150 -5.91 -20.14 -1.81
N ILE A 151 -6.89 -21.03 -1.96
CA ILE A 151 -7.93 -20.89 -3.00
C ILE A 151 -8.71 -19.57 -2.81
N ASP A 152 -9.00 -19.20 -1.57
CA ASP A 152 -9.72 -17.96 -1.25
C ASP A 152 -8.93 -16.72 -1.67
N ASP A 153 -7.60 -16.77 -1.59
CA ASP A 153 -6.74 -15.69 -2.06
C ASP A 153 -6.87 -15.47 -3.58
N TYR A 154 -6.91 -16.55 -4.37
CA TYR A 154 -7.15 -16.47 -5.81
C TYR A 154 -8.56 -15.98 -6.14
N ILE A 155 -9.58 -16.41 -5.39
CA ILE A 155 -10.97 -15.95 -5.57
C ILE A 155 -11.06 -14.45 -5.30
N ASN A 156 -10.40 -13.97 -4.24
CA ASN A 156 -10.37 -12.54 -3.94
C ASN A 156 -9.64 -11.75 -5.02
N LEU A 157 -8.56 -12.29 -5.58
CA LEU A 157 -7.84 -11.69 -6.69
C LEU A 157 -8.69 -11.60 -7.97
N GLU A 158 -9.59 -12.56 -8.23
CA GLU A 158 -10.51 -12.54 -9.39
C GLU A 158 -11.48 -11.34 -9.34
N ARG A 159 -11.76 -10.77 -8.15
CA ARG A 159 -12.64 -9.60 -7.99
C ARG A 159 -12.08 -8.32 -8.64
N ILE A 160 -10.77 -8.27 -8.88
CA ILE A 160 -10.11 -7.18 -9.60
C ILE A 160 -10.31 -7.40 -11.09
N ASP A 161 -10.84 -6.46 -11.85
CA ASP A 161 -11.12 -6.66 -13.28
C ASP A 161 -9.83 -6.65 -14.13
N ASP A 162 -8.86 -5.83 -13.75
CA ASP A 162 -7.59 -5.65 -14.47
C ASP A 162 -6.59 -6.78 -14.17
N ILE A 163 -6.26 -7.56 -15.20
CA ILE A 163 -5.32 -8.69 -15.12
C ILE A 163 -3.89 -8.25 -14.80
N GLU A 164 -3.45 -7.09 -15.26
CA GLU A 164 -2.11 -6.58 -14.94
C GLU A 164 -2.04 -6.21 -13.47
N LYS A 165 -3.11 -5.58 -12.95
CA LYS A 165 -3.18 -5.30 -11.51
C LYS A 165 -3.21 -6.56 -10.67
N ARG A 166 -3.90 -7.62 -11.12
CA ARG A 166 -3.85 -8.94 -10.46
C ARG A 166 -2.40 -9.48 -10.40
N ASN A 167 -1.67 -9.39 -11.50
CA ASN A 167 -0.29 -9.87 -11.59
C ASN A 167 0.69 -9.04 -10.75
N GLU A 168 0.47 -7.73 -10.62
CA GLU A 168 1.20 -6.86 -9.70
C GLU A 168 0.99 -7.32 -8.24
N LEU A 169 -0.26 -7.56 -7.85
CA LEU A 169 -0.61 -7.96 -6.48
C LEU A 169 -0.02 -9.32 -6.06
N LEU A 170 0.31 -10.19 -7.01
CA LEU A 170 1.02 -11.45 -6.72
C LEU A 170 2.44 -11.23 -6.16
N GLU A 171 3.02 -10.04 -6.26
CA GLU A 171 4.31 -9.72 -5.60
C GLU A 171 4.23 -9.75 -4.08
N TYR A 172 3.04 -9.51 -3.53
CA TYR A 172 2.78 -9.58 -2.10
C TYR A 172 2.43 -11.01 -1.65
N ALA A 173 2.35 -11.99 -2.56
CA ALA A 173 1.93 -13.34 -2.21
C ALA A 173 2.82 -13.97 -1.14
N GLY A 174 2.20 -14.61 -0.14
CA GLY A 174 2.92 -15.18 1.00
C GLY A 174 3.40 -14.16 2.05
N THR A 175 3.10 -12.87 1.89
CA THR A 175 3.30 -11.84 2.92
C THR A 175 2.04 -11.61 3.74
N ASN A 176 2.18 -10.93 4.88
CA ASN A 176 1.03 -10.50 5.70
C ASN A 176 0.17 -9.44 4.99
N ASP A 177 0.71 -8.75 3.99
CA ASP A 177 0.08 -7.60 3.35
C ASP A 177 -0.78 -7.99 2.13
N PHE A 178 -0.65 -9.21 1.61
CA PHE A 178 -1.35 -9.65 0.40
C PHE A 178 -2.86 -9.35 0.43
N LYS A 179 -3.53 -9.75 1.51
CA LYS A 179 -4.99 -9.56 1.64
C LYS A 179 -5.38 -8.09 1.71
N ILE A 180 -4.53 -7.27 2.34
CA ILE A 180 -4.77 -5.84 2.50
C ILE A 180 -4.67 -5.17 1.13
N GLU A 181 -3.60 -5.44 0.38
CA GLU A 181 -3.36 -4.86 -0.94
C GLU A 181 -4.45 -5.25 -1.94
N VAL A 182 -4.87 -6.52 -1.95
CA VAL A 182 -5.98 -6.99 -2.81
C VAL A 182 -7.28 -6.28 -2.47
N GLU A 183 -7.64 -6.16 -1.19
CA GLU A 183 -8.88 -5.50 -0.80
C GLU A 183 -8.83 -3.99 -1.10
N GLN A 184 -7.70 -3.31 -0.87
CA GLN A 184 -7.54 -1.91 -1.22
C GLN A 184 -7.67 -1.67 -2.73
N ALA A 185 -7.05 -2.52 -3.55
CA ALA A 185 -7.16 -2.45 -5.01
C ALA A 185 -8.61 -2.63 -5.45
N TYR A 186 -9.34 -3.58 -4.85
CA TYR A 186 -10.75 -3.82 -5.16
C TYR A 186 -11.62 -2.63 -4.79
N GLN A 187 -11.46 -2.10 -3.57
CA GLN A 187 -12.22 -0.94 -3.10
C GLN A 187 -11.94 0.30 -3.95
N LYS A 188 -10.69 0.47 -4.42
CA LYS A 188 -10.33 1.54 -5.36
C LYS A 188 -11.04 1.37 -6.70
N GLN A 189 -11.05 0.17 -7.27
CA GLN A 189 -11.76 -0.12 -8.52
C GLN A 189 -13.26 0.20 -8.42
N GLU A 190 -13.94 -0.32 -7.40
CA GLU A 190 -15.39 -0.11 -7.23
C GLU A 190 -15.70 1.37 -7.01
N ARG A 191 -14.89 2.08 -6.23
CA ARG A 191 -15.01 3.53 -6.07
C ARG A 191 -14.85 4.28 -7.40
N MET A 192 -13.89 3.90 -8.24
CA MET A 192 -13.72 4.51 -9.56
C MET A 192 -14.91 4.26 -10.49
N LYS A 193 -15.50 3.06 -10.46
CA LYS A 193 -16.75 2.77 -11.20
C LYS A 193 -17.90 3.68 -10.74
N ARG A 194 -18.03 3.91 -9.43
CA ARG A 194 -19.05 4.83 -8.92
C ARG A 194 -18.77 6.29 -9.29
N TYR A 195 -17.52 6.74 -9.28
CA TYR A 195 -17.19 8.08 -9.78
C TYR A 195 -17.51 8.24 -11.26
N GLN A 196 -17.34 7.20 -12.07
CA GLN A 196 -17.72 7.24 -13.47
C GLN A 196 -19.22 7.56 -13.66
N ILE A 197 -20.09 7.01 -12.81
CA ILE A 197 -21.52 7.33 -12.80
C ILE A 197 -21.75 8.82 -12.49
N ILE A 198 -21.00 9.38 -11.53
CA ILE A 198 -21.08 10.82 -11.21
C ILE A 198 -20.61 11.65 -12.41
N LEU A 199 -19.49 11.29 -13.04
CA LEU A 199 -18.96 12.02 -14.19
C LEU A 199 -19.94 12.02 -15.38
N GLU A 200 -20.57 10.88 -15.65
CA GLU A 200 -21.65 10.78 -16.64
C GLU A 200 -22.80 11.72 -16.28
N ARG A 201 -23.22 11.74 -15.01
CA ARG A 201 -24.26 12.65 -14.55
C ARG A 201 -23.89 14.13 -14.68
N LEU A 202 -22.66 14.51 -14.36
CA LEU A 202 -22.18 15.88 -14.51
C LEU A 202 -22.19 16.31 -15.99
N ASN A 203 -21.79 15.41 -16.88
CA ASN A 203 -21.82 15.65 -18.32
C ASN A 203 -23.27 15.77 -18.84
N GLU A 204 -24.20 14.96 -18.36
CA GLU A 204 -25.64 15.09 -18.68
C GLU A 204 -26.23 16.44 -18.25
N LEU A 205 -25.77 16.98 -17.11
CA LEU A 205 -26.15 18.30 -16.62
C LEU A 205 -25.46 19.45 -17.38
N GLY A 206 -24.57 19.13 -18.33
CA GLY A 206 -23.86 20.12 -19.15
C GLY A 206 -22.67 20.78 -18.43
N PHE A 207 -22.23 20.24 -17.29
CA PHE A 207 -21.06 20.74 -16.58
C PHE A 207 -19.78 20.23 -17.25
N TYR A 208 -18.73 21.05 -17.27
CA TYR A 208 -17.47 20.70 -17.91
C TYR A 208 -16.30 20.67 -16.92
N MET A 209 -15.31 19.86 -17.26
CA MET A 209 -14.11 19.67 -16.46
C MET A 209 -13.12 20.82 -16.66
N ILE A 210 -12.51 21.27 -15.57
CA ILE A 210 -11.39 22.21 -15.56
C ILE A 210 -10.16 21.53 -14.94
N GLU A 211 -8.97 21.85 -15.43
CA GLU A 211 -7.72 21.28 -14.91
C GLU A 211 -7.39 21.79 -13.50
N GLU A 212 -7.58 23.09 -13.27
CA GLU A 212 -7.29 23.73 -11.98
C GLU A 212 -8.37 24.73 -11.57
N ARG A 213 -8.68 24.76 -10.27
CA ARG A 213 -9.60 25.72 -9.68
C ARG A 213 -9.02 27.13 -9.66
N ASN A 214 -9.79 28.12 -10.14
CA ASN A 214 -9.48 29.54 -9.97
C ASN A 214 -10.26 30.14 -8.79
N TRP A 215 -9.56 30.56 -7.74
CA TRP A 215 -10.16 31.08 -6.50
C TRP A 215 -11.00 32.35 -6.67
N ASN A 216 -10.76 33.15 -7.71
CA ASN A 216 -11.52 34.38 -7.96
C ASN A 216 -12.79 34.12 -8.78
N LYS A 217 -12.82 33.02 -9.54
CA LYS A 217 -13.91 32.66 -10.45
C LYS A 217 -14.77 31.51 -9.94
N HIS A 218 -14.23 30.64 -9.10
CA HIS A 218 -14.86 29.37 -8.70
C HIS A 218 -15.02 29.29 -7.19
N SER A 219 -16.28 29.25 -6.74
CA SER A 219 -16.64 29.01 -5.35
C SER A 219 -16.77 27.50 -5.14
N TYR A 220 -16.17 26.99 -4.05
CA TYR A 220 -16.28 25.58 -3.70
C TYR A 220 -17.73 25.29 -3.29
N GLU A 221 -18.33 24.29 -3.93
CA GLU A 221 -19.67 23.83 -3.58
C GLU A 221 -19.55 22.55 -2.77
N ASP A 222 -19.09 21.47 -3.38
CA ASP A 222 -19.01 20.19 -2.69
C ASP A 222 -18.01 19.20 -3.31
N GLY A 223 -17.51 18.29 -2.47
CA GLY A 223 -16.75 17.13 -2.87
C GLY A 223 -17.72 15.98 -3.15
N LEU A 224 -17.79 15.54 -4.40
CA LEU A 224 -18.79 14.57 -4.83
C LEU A 224 -18.37 13.17 -4.38
N ASN A 225 -19.01 12.66 -3.32
CA ASN A 225 -18.62 11.43 -2.66
C ASN A 225 -19.32 10.21 -3.27
N ALA A 226 -18.58 9.12 -3.45
CA ALA A 226 -19.10 7.84 -3.90
C ALA A 226 -18.34 6.66 -3.27
N ARG A 227 -18.08 6.76 -1.96
CA ARG A 227 -17.39 5.71 -1.21
C ARG A 227 -18.16 4.40 -1.22
N ASP A 228 -19.49 4.49 -1.18
CA ASP A 228 -20.44 3.39 -1.12
C ASP A 228 -21.72 3.78 -1.88
N ASP A 229 -22.64 2.84 -2.06
CA ASP A 229 -23.84 3.06 -2.87
C ASP A 229 -24.80 4.10 -2.23
N GLU A 230 -24.79 4.19 -0.89
CA GLU A 230 -25.58 5.18 -0.15
C GLU A 230 -25.07 6.60 -0.40
N THR A 231 -23.75 6.82 -0.29
CA THR A 231 -23.14 8.13 -0.57
C THR A 231 -23.28 8.51 -2.04
N LEU A 232 -23.16 7.57 -2.97
CA LEU A 232 -23.44 7.81 -4.39
C LEU A 232 -24.88 8.30 -4.59
N ALA A 233 -25.87 7.62 -4.01
CA ALA A 233 -27.27 8.02 -4.14
C ALA A 233 -27.54 9.43 -3.61
N LYS A 234 -26.98 9.77 -2.43
CA LYS A 234 -27.07 11.12 -1.86
C LYS A 234 -26.43 12.17 -2.75
N THR A 235 -25.28 11.88 -3.33
CA THR A 235 -24.58 12.78 -4.26
C THR A 235 -25.41 13.01 -5.53
N LEU A 236 -25.97 11.95 -6.13
CA LEU A 236 -26.84 12.09 -7.31
C LEU A 236 -28.11 12.88 -7.01
N GLU A 237 -28.71 12.69 -5.83
CA GLU A 237 -29.85 13.47 -5.38
C GLU A 237 -29.49 14.96 -5.20
N ALA A 238 -28.33 15.25 -4.58
CA ALA A 238 -27.85 16.63 -4.40
C ALA A 238 -27.62 17.32 -5.75
N LEU A 239 -27.00 16.63 -6.73
CA LEU A 239 -26.79 17.14 -8.08
C LEU A 239 -28.12 17.47 -8.79
N SER A 240 -29.19 16.73 -8.51
CA SER A 240 -30.51 17.00 -9.11
C SER A 240 -31.22 18.24 -8.54
N LYS A 241 -30.75 18.78 -7.41
CA LYS A 241 -31.32 19.94 -6.72
C LYS A 241 -30.51 21.22 -6.93
N LEU A 242 -29.46 21.18 -7.77
CA LEU A 242 -28.65 22.35 -8.07
C LEU A 242 -29.46 23.40 -8.83
N ASP A 243 -29.15 24.67 -8.58
CA ASP A 243 -29.79 25.79 -9.25
C ASP A 243 -29.39 25.85 -10.74
N GLU A 244 -30.37 25.69 -11.63
CA GLU A 244 -30.20 25.76 -13.09
C GLU A 244 -29.66 27.13 -13.59
N SER A 245 -29.81 28.19 -12.79
CA SER A 245 -29.36 29.55 -13.17
C SER A 245 -27.86 29.81 -12.93
N THR A 246 -27.20 28.87 -12.24
CA THR A 246 -25.80 28.91 -11.85
C THR A 246 -24.97 28.03 -12.79
N GLU A 247 -23.85 28.56 -13.30
CA GLU A 247 -22.91 27.76 -14.09
C GLU A 247 -22.00 26.98 -13.15
N TYR A 248 -21.81 25.68 -13.40
CA TYR A 248 -20.96 24.81 -12.61
C TYR A 248 -19.85 24.17 -13.44
N VAL A 249 -18.71 23.94 -12.78
CA VAL A 249 -17.52 23.27 -13.33
C VAL A 249 -16.97 22.29 -12.30
N TYR A 250 -16.18 21.32 -12.73
CA TYR A 250 -15.60 20.33 -11.81
C TYR A 250 -14.13 20.01 -12.10
N THR A 251 -13.39 19.58 -11.09
CA THR A 251 -12.05 18.97 -11.23
C THR A 251 -12.12 17.49 -10.90
N THR A 252 -11.18 16.69 -11.36
CA THR A 252 -11.04 15.27 -10.97
C THR A 252 -9.74 15.00 -10.22
N SER A 253 -9.78 14.08 -9.26
CA SER A 253 -8.61 13.64 -8.49
C SER A 253 -8.72 12.15 -8.17
N GLU A 254 -7.70 11.58 -7.52
CA GLU A 254 -7.75 10.20 -7.00
C GLU A 254 -8.84 9.97 -5.94
N HIS A 255 -9.35 11.05 -5.34
CA HIS A 255 -10.43 11.05 -4.36
C HIS A 255 -11.79 11.42 -4.97
N GLY A 256 -11.88 11.49 -6.31
CA GLY A 256 -13.11 11.76 -7.03
C GLY A 256 -13.25 13.20 -7.53
N PRO A 257 -14.42 13.52 -8.13
CA PRO A 257 -14.70 14.83 -8.66
C PRO A 257 -15.09 15.83 -7.56
N THR A 258 -14.71 17.09 -7.75
CA THR A 258 -15.11 18.22 -6.87
C THR A 258 -15.83 19.26 -7.70
N LEU A 259 -16.99 19.71 -7.23
CA LEU A 259 -17.87 20.64 -7.91
C LEU A 259 -17.63 22.09 -7.44
N TYR A 260 -17.71 23.02 -8.38
CA TYR A 260 -17.59 24.44 -8.16
C TYR A 260 -18.67 25.21 -8.91
N SER A 261 -19.17 26.29 -8.31
CA SER A 261 -20.00 27.28 -9.00
C SER A 261 -19.12 28.39 -9.58
N VAL A 262 -19.53 28.93 -10.73
CA VAL A 262 -18.84 30.03 -11.41
C VAL A 262 -19.43 31.37 -10.96
N ASN A 263 -18.60 32.20 -10.36
CA ASN A 263 -18.96 33.54 -9.93
C ASN A 263 -19.21 34.44 -11.16
N LYS A 264 -20.45 34.92 -11.32
CA LYS A 264 -20.77 36.01 -12.27
C LYS A 264 -20.12 37.30 -11.76
N THR A 265 -18.91 37.63 -12.23
CA THR A 265 -18.25 38.89 -11.90
C THR A 265 -18.55 39.93 -12.98
N GLU A 266 -19.24 41.01 -12.61
CA GLU A 266 -19.21 42.25 -13.39
C GLU A 266 -17.77 42.80 -13.47
N ALA A 267 -17.45 43.48 -14.57
CA ALA A 267 -16.11 44.00 -14.83
C ALA A 267 -15.60 44.86 -13.64
N PRO A 268 -14.36 44.64 -13.17
CA PRO A 268 -13.85 45.31 -11.98
C PRO A 268 -13.72 46.82 -12.22
N SER A 269 -14.19 47.63 -11.27
CA SER A 269 -13.98 49.07 -11.26
C SER A 269 -12.48 49.43 -11.12
N ALA A 270 -12.05 50.62 -11.54
CA ALA A 270 -10.65 51.06 -11.47
C ALA A 270 -10.04 50.95 -10.05
N SER A 271 -10.85 51.15 -9.01
CA SER A 271 -10.44 50.96 -7.60
C SER A 271 -10.19 49.49 -7.23
N GLN A 272 -10.89 48.54 -7.87
CA GLN A 272 -10.64 47.11 -7.70
C GLN A 272 -9.40 46.67 -8.49
N SER A 273 -9.12 47.26 -9.65
CA SER A 273 -7.87 47.01 -10.40
C SER A 273 -6.63 47.37 -9.58
N GLU A 274 -6.62 48.54 -8.93
CA GLU A 274 -5.51 48.96 -8.06
C GLU A 274 -5.36 48.05 -6.83
N LYS A 275 -6.49 47.59 -6.26
CA LYS A 275 -6.50 46.66 -5.13
C LYS A 275 -6.02 45.26 -5.53
N GLU A 276 -6.41 44.78 -6.71
CA GLU A 276 -5.94 43.52 -7.28
C GLU A 276 -4.46 43.55 -7.64
N GLU A 277 -3.96 44.67 -8.18
CA GLU A 277 -2.54 44.85 -8.47
C GLU A 277 -1.71 44.88 -7.18
N ALA A 278 -2.19 45.60 -6.16
CA ALA A 278 -1.60 45.59 -4.82
C ALA A 278 -1.61 44.19 -4.18
N GLU A 279 -2.69 43.42 -4.34
CA GLU A 279 -2.78 42.06 -3.81
C GLU A 279 -1.90 41.07 -4.60
N ARG A 280 -1.79 41.21 -5.93
CA ARG A 280 -0.86 40.43 -6.75
C ARG A 280 0.59 40.71 -6.36
N GLU A 281 0.94 41.97 -6.13
CA GLU A 281 2.28 42.34 -5.69
C GLU A 281 2.56 41.83 -4.27
N ALA A 282 1.59 41.91 -3.35
CA ALA A 282 1.70 41.32 -2.01
C ALA A 282 1.91 39.79 -2.08
N ARG A 283 1.19 39.09 -2.97
CA ARG A 283 1.39 37.64 -3.21
C ARG A 283 2.77 37.35 -3.81
N ARG A 284 3.27 38.20 -4.70
CA ARG A 284 4.61 38.08 -5.32
C ARG A 284 5.71 38.23 -4.26
N VAL A 285 5.60 39.25 -3.40
CA VAL A 285 6.50 39.49 -2.27
C VAL A 285 6.45 38.30 -1.30
N ALA A 286 5.26 37.87 -0.88
CA ALA A 286 5.10 36.71 0.02
C ALA A 286 5.71 35.41 -0.54
N ARG A 287 5.56 35.16 -1.85
CA ARG A 287 6.18 34.00 -2.50
C ARG A 287 7.71 34.10 -2.51
N ARG A 288 8.25 35.29 -2.78
CA ARG A 288 9.69 35.55 -2.76
C ARG A 288 10.25 35.38 -1.35
N THR A 289 9.62 35.98 -0.34
CA THR A 289 10.01 35.88 1.06
C THR A 289 10.08 34.42 1.52
N ARG A 290 9.04 33.62 1.26
CA ARG A 290 9.07 32.18 1.62
C ARG A 290 10.14 31.40 0.87
N LYS A 291 10.40 31.73 -0.40
CA LYS A 291 11.47 31.11 -1.19
C LYS A 291 12.85 31.39 -0.59
N GLU A 292 13.06 32.58 -0.02
CA GLU A 292 14.32 32.98 0.62
C GLU A 292 14.44 32.45 2.06
N LEU A 293 13.34 32.36 2.82
CA LEU A 293 13.33 31.79 4.18
C LEU A 293 13.53 30.27 4.19
N LYS A 294 12.91 29.53 3.26
CA LYS A 294 12.96 28.06 3.22
C LYS A 294 14.39 27.46 3.33
N PRO A 295 15.39 27.89 2.53
CA PRO A 295 16.74 27.34 2.66
C PRO A 295 17.41 27.68 4.01
N ILE A 296 17.04 28.79 4.65
CA ILE A 296 17.57 29.16 5.97
C ILE A 296 17.03 28.22 7.05
N PHE A 297 15.74 27.91 7.03
CA PHE A 297 15.15 26.92 7.94
C PHE A 297 15.72 25.51 7.70
N ALA A 298 15.91 25.10 6.45
CA ALA A 298 16.57 23.83 6.12
C ALA A 298 18.00 23.78 6.66
N SER A 299 18.76 24.89 6.53
CA SER A 299 20.11 24.98 7.10
C SER A 299 20.09 24.92 8.64
N ALA A 300 19.12 25.59 9.29
CA ALA A 300 18.97 25.53 10.74
C ALA A 300 18.61 24.11 11.22
N TYR A 301 17.72 23.41 10.50
CA TYR A 301 17.42 22.01 10.76
C TYR A 301 18.68 21.13 10.65
N GLN A 302 19.48 21.33 9.60
CA GLN A 302 20.71 20.56 9.42
C GLN A 302 21.70 20.76 10.58
N LEU A 303 21.83 21.98 11.12
CA LEU A 303 22.68 22.24 12.28
C LEU A 303 22.23 21.46 13.52
N ARG A 304 20.93 21.43 13.79
CA ARG A 304 20.33 20.65 14.90
C ARG A 304 20.52 19.15 14.68
N TYR A 305 20.28 18.68 13.46
CA TYR A 305 20.44 17.27 13.08
C TYR A 305 21.90 16.81 13.22
N ASP A 306 22.85 17.59 12.71
CA ASP A 306 24.28 17.29 12.81
C ASP A 306 24.78 17.29 14.25
N PHE A 307 24.26 18.19 15.08
CA PHE A 307 24.51 18.16 16.51
C PHE A 307 24.03 16.86 17.15
N MET A 308 22.77 16.46 16.89
CA MET A 308 22.23 15.22 17.43
C MET A 308 22.99 14.00 16.92
N LYS A 309 23.36 13.97 15.64
CA LYS A 309 24.19 12.92 15.03
C LYS A 309 25.55 12.79 15.70
N LYS A 310 26.18 13.91 16.09
CA LYS A 310 27.44 13.91 16.85
C LYS A 310 27.22 13.46 18.30
N LEU A 311 26.18 13.95 18.95
CA LEU A 311 25.85 13.65 20.35
C LEU A 311 25.58 12.15 20.56
N VAL A 312 24.77 11.56 19.68
CA VAL A 312 24.37 10.14 19.68
C VAL A 312 25.54 9.20 19.43
N LYS A 313 26.59 9.67 18.75
CA LYS A 313 27.85 8.92 18.57
C LYS A 313 28.84 9.13 19.73
N GLY A 314 28.62 10.15 20.57
CA GLY A 314 29.43 10.48 21.73
C GLY A 314 28.94 9.85 23.03
N LYS A 315 29.52 10.29 24.16
CA LYS A 315 29.07 9.94 25.51
C LYS A 315 28.11 11.00 26.03
N MET A 316 26.93 10.58 26.50
CA MET A 316 26.05 11.46 27.26
C MET A 316 26.55 11.67 28.68
N THR A 317 26.32 12.85 29.22
CA THR A 317 26.60 13.15 30.63
C THR A 317 25.46 12.66 31.52
N ASP A 318 25.73 12.40 32.80
CA ASP A 318 24.70 12.01 33.78
C ASP A 318 23.57 13.04 33.90
N GLY A 319 23.89 14.33 33.70
CA GLY A 319 22.89 15.41 33.68
C GLY A 319 21.92 15.28 32.50
N MET A 320 22.44 14.98 31.31
CA MET A 320 21.62 14.73 30.10
C MET A 320 20.74 13.50 30.28
N VAL A 321 21.29 12.43 30.85
CA VAL A 321 20.56 11.19 31.12
C VAL A 321 19.40 11.43 32.09
N LYS A 322 19.64 12.17 33.18
CA LYS A 322 18.57 12.54 34.13
C LYS A 322 17.49 13.38 33.47
N TYR A 323 17.88 14.39 32.68
CA TYR A 323 16.95 15.22 31.94
C TYR A 323 16.07 14.41 30.99
N LEU A 324 16.65 13.53 30.16
CA LEU A 324 15.90 12.67 29.23
C LEU A 324 14.91 11.76 29.97
N THR A 325 15.32 11.21 31.11
CA THR A 325 14.45 10.34 31.93
C THR A 325 13.27 11.12 32.50
N SER A 326 13.51 12.34 33.01
CA SER A 326 12.45 13.23 33.48
C SER A 326 11.53 13.69 32.36
N PHE A 327 12.07 14.02 31.18
CA PHE A 327 11.30 14.43 30.02
C PHE A 327 10.33 13.34 29.55
N ILE A 328 10.77 12.08 29.49
CA ILE A 328 9.88 10.95 29.17
C ILE A 328 8.78 10.81 30.23
N ALA A 329 9.17 10.80 31.51
CA ALA A 329 8.21 10.64 32.60
C ALA A 329 7.13 11.72 32.56
N GLU A 330 7.51 12.99 32.34
CA GLU A 330 6.59 14.11 32.20
C GLU A 330 5.67 13.96 31.00
N ASN A 331 6.20 13.59 29.82
CA ASN A 331 5.37 13.41 28.62
C ASN A 331 4.42 12.21 28.74
N MET A 332 4.82 11.11 29.39
CA MET A 332 3.94 9.96 29.67
C MET A 332 2.81 10.33 30.65
N ILE A 333 3.06 11.26 31.58
CA ILE A 333 2.06 11.71 32.56
C ILE A 333 1.10 12.75 31.95
N THR A 334 1.59 13.61 31.05
CA THR A 334 0.87 14.82 30.62
C THR A 334 0.26 14.77 29.22
N SER A 335 0.58 13.78 28.37
CA SER A 335 0.19 13.80 26.95
C SER A 335 -0.39 12.49 26.40
N HIS A 336 -1.41 12.63 25.53
CA HIS A 336 -1.99 11.57 24.67
C HIS A 336 -1.30 11.50 23.29
N ARG A 337 0.00 11.78 23.18
CA ARG A 337 0.70 11.81 21.87
C ARG A 337 1.44 10.49 21.59
N SER A 338 1.25 9.95 20.39
CA SER A 338 2.02 8.81 19.88
C SER A 338 3.46 9.23 19.56
N PHE A 339 4.45 8.56 20.15
CA PHE A 339 5.86 8.67 19.76
C PHE A 339 6.12 7.76 18.55
N GLU A 340 5.99 8.29 17.34
CA GLU A 340 6.31 7.55 16.11
C GLU A 340 7.55 8.15 15.44
N PRO A 341 8.77 7.73 15.82
CA PRO A 341 9.99 8.22 15.18
C PRO A 341 10.13 7.64 13.76
N LYS A 342 10.68 8.43 12.82
CA LYS A 342 10.99 7.95 11.46
C LYS A 342 12.07 6.85 11.50
N THR A 343 11.71 5.63 11.14
CA THR A 343 12.58 4.43 11.24
C THR A 343 13.89 4.57 10.46
N SER A 344 13.86 5.17 9.26
CA SER A 344 15.05 5.36 8.43
C SER A 344 16.04 6.37 9.03
N ALA A 345 15.55 7.52 9.51
CA ALA A 345 16.37 8.54 10.17
C ALA A 345 16.93 8.06 11.52
N MET A 346 16.16 7.23 12.24
CA MET A 346 16.62 6.58 13.47
C MET A 346 17.84 5.69 13.22
N ASN A 347 17.79 4.87 12.16
CA ASN A 347 18.90 4.00 11.78
C ASN A 347 20.15 4.80 11.41
N GLU A 348 19.99 5.90 10.66
CA GLU A 348 21.11 6.78 10.31
C GLU A 348 21.76 7.44 11.54
N LEU A 349 20.96 7.98 12.47
CA LEU A 349 21.47 8.62 13.69
C LEU A 349 22.23 7.62 14.57
N LEU A 350 21.71 6.41 14.71
CA LEU A 350 22.30 5.35 15.52
C LEU A 350 23.47 4.64 14.83
N GLY A 351 23.70 4.91 13.53
CA GLY A 351 24.77 4.32 12.74
C GLY A 351 24.52 2.87 12.33
N TYR A 352 23.26 2.46 12.21
CA TYR A 352 22.89 1.16 11.64
C TYR A 352 22.91 1.24 10.11
N GLU A 353 23.69 0.38 9.45
CA GLU A 353 23.58 0.19 8.01
C GLU A 353 22.27 -0.54 7.71
N THR A 354 21.35 0.13 7.02
CA THR A 354 20.13 -0.50 6.51
C THR A 354 20.48 -1.39 5.33
N THR A 355 20.86 -2.64 5.58
CA THR A 355 20.76 -3.66 4.52
C THR A 355 19.29 -3.90 4.25
N GLN A 356 18.88 -3.66 3.01
CA GLN A 356 17.52 -3.93 2.54
C GLN A 356 17.06 -5.32 2.97
N THR A 357 15.81 -5.38 3.37
CA THR A 357 15.09 -6.57 3.79
C THR A 357 15.15 -7.67 2.73
N HIS A 358 15.96 -8.69 2.95
CA HIS A 358 15.66 -10.07 2.55
C HIS A 358 16.29 -11.04 3.55
N LYS A 359 15.45 -12.00 4.02
CA LYS A 359 15.73 -13.14 4.90
C LYS A 359 17.15 -13.18 5.49
N LEU A 360 17.30 -12.69 6.72
CA LEU A 360 18.55 -12.83 7.48
C LEU A 360 18.87 -14.32 7.69
N ASN A 361 20.08 -14.73 7.33
CA ASN A 361 20.55 -16.08 7.58
C ASN A 361 20.99 -16.26 9.06
N PRO A 362 21.16 -17.50 9.56
CA PRO A 362 21.44 -17.76 10.98
C PRO A 362 22.70 -17.07 11.51
N TRP A 363 23.72 -16.86 10.65
CA TRP A 363 24.96 -16.19 11.01
C TRP A 363 24.78 -14.67 11.19
N GLN A 364 23.91 -14.06 10.37
CA GLN A 364 23.49 -12.67 10.52
C GLN A 364 22.58 -12.47 11.74
N GLN A 365 21.77 -13.46 12.09
CA GLN A 365 20.97 -13.48 13.31
C GLN A 365 21.86 -13.52 14.57
N GLU A 366 22.91 -14.35 14.56
CA GLU A 366 23.90 -14.43 15.64
C GLU A 366 24.76 -13.16 15.77
N LEU A 367 25.10 -12.50 14.66
CA LEU A 367 25.76 -11.17 14.68
C LEU A 367 24.84 -10.10 15.30
N ASN A 368 23.53 -10.16 15.03
CA ASN A 368 22.54 -9.24 15.61
C ASN A 368 22.36 -9.49 17.13
N GLU A 369 22.39 -10.76 17.55
CA GLU A 369 22.35 -11.18 18.96
C GLU A 369 23.65 -10.87 19.72
N ARG A 370 24.81 -10.91 19.06
CA ARG A 370 26.09 -10.48 19.62
C ARG A 370 26.18 -8.95 19.70
N GLY A 371 25.69 -8.24 18.69
CA GLY A 371 25.59 -6.78 18.68
C GLY A 371 24.67 -6.22 19.78
N THR A 372 23.61 -6.94 20.14
CA THR A 372 22.69 -6.57 21.25
C THR A 372 23.28 -6.80 22.64
N ARG A 373 24.24 -7.71 22.83
CA ARG A 373 24.91 -7.93 24.12
C ARG A 373 25.98 -6.88 24.45
N GLU A 374 26.56 -6.20 23.46
CA GLU A 374 27.53 -5.11 23.70
C GLU A 374 26.88 -3.74 23.99
N VAL A 375 25.54 -3.63 23.89
CA VAL A 375 24.76 -2.43 24.26
C VAL A 375 24.66 -2.33 25.79
N SER A 376 25.81 -2.20 26.46
CA SER A 376 25.88 -1.72 27.84
C SER A 376 25.24 -0.32 27.90
N ASN A 377 24.75 0.06 29.08
CA ASN A 377 23.81 1.17 29.34
C ASN A 377 24.13 2.55 28.71
N VAL A 378 25.32 2.72 28.12
CA VAL A 378 25.82 3.90 27.41
C VAL A 378 25.08 4.19 26.09
N ARG A 379 24.40 3.22 25.45
CA ARG A 379 23.68 3.46 24.17
C ARG A 379 22.14 3.46 24.27
N LYS A 380 21.54 2.98 25.36
CA LYS A 380 20.07 2.99 25.53
C LYS A 380 19.52 4.43 25.58
N PHE A 381 20.24 5.33 26.23
CA PHE A 381 19.88 6.75 26.27
C PHE A 381 20.04 7.42 24.91
N ASN A 382 20.97 6.96 24.07
CA ASN A 382 21.16 7.50 22.72
C ASN A 382 19.95 7.16 21.83
N ILE A 383 19.40 5.96 21.95
CA ILE A 383 18.15 5.56 21.29
C ILE A 383 16.99 6.44 21.74
N ILE A 384 16.86 6.64 23.05
CA ILE A 384 15.82 7.48 23.65
C ILE A 384 15.90 8.93 23.15
N ALA A 385 17.09 9.54 23.19
CA ALA A 385 17.28 10.91 22.73
C ALA A 385 16.98 11.07 21.24
N SER A 386 17.40 10.11 20.40
CA SER A 386 17.07 10.09 18.97
C SER A 386 15.56 9.95 18.73
N ALA A 387 14.88 9.10 19.50
CA ALA A 387 13.42 8.92 19.41
C ALA A 387 12.66 10.21 19.75
N ILE A 388 13.04 10.86 20.86
CA ILE A 388 12.44 12.13 21.26
C ILE A 388 12.70 13.18 20.19
N TYR A 389 13.97 13.38 19.81
CA TYR A 389 14.35 14.40 18.83
C TYR A 389 13.60 14.26 17.49
N LEU A 390 13.59 13.05 16.92
CA LEU A 390 12.92 12.79 15.64
C LEU A 390 11.39 12.90 15.72
N SER A 391 10.81 12.85 16.93
CA SER A 391 9.38 13.07 17.14
C SER A 391 9.00 14.56 17.24
N ILE A 392 9.95 15.45 17.56
CA ILE A 392 9.67 16.87 17.82
C ILE A 392 10.26 17.83 16.77
N ASP A 393 11.32 17.44 16.05
CA ASP A 393 12.00 18.28 15.06
C ASP A 393 11.87 17.70 13.65
N TRP A 394 11.14 18.40 12.78
CA TRP A 394 10.85 17.98 11.41
C TRP A 394 11.46 18.96 10.40
N GLU A 395 11.85 18.48 9.22
CA GLU A 395 12.53 19.29 8.19
C GLU A 395 11.73 20.51 7.73
N ASP A 396 10.40 20.38 7.62
CA ASP A 396 9.51 21.47 7.20
C ASP A 396 9.04 22.38 8.36
N LEU A 397 9.50 22.11 9.59
CA LEU A 397 9.14 22.90 10.76
C LEU A 397 9.70 24.33 10.64
N ASN A 398 8.83 25.33 10.72
CA ASN A 398 9.18 26.74 10.55
C ASN A 398 8.35 27.64 11.49
N CYS A 399 8.68 28.93 11.53
CA CYS A 399 7.93 29.95 12.26
C CYS A 399 7.52 31.12 11.36
N TYR A 400 7.13 30.83 10.11
CA TYR A 400 6.55 31.83 9.22
C TYR A 400 5.16 31.45 8.69
N GLY A 401 4.29 32.44 8.55
CA GLY A 401 2.94 32.28 8.03
C GLY A 401 2.87 32.30 6.50
N HIS A 402 1.65 32.39 5.97
CA HIS A 402 1.41 32.32 4.53
C HIS A 402 2.09 33.47 3.75
N GLN A 403 2.25 34.64 4.37
CA GLN A 403 2.89 35.80 3.77
C GLN A 403 4.41 35.83 4.02
N GLY A 404 4.95 34.89 4.82
CA GLY A 404 6.34 34.93 5.28
C GLY A 404 6.54 35.83 6.50
N GLU A 405 5.46 36.22 7.16
CA GLU A 405 5.41 36.93 8.44
C GLU A 405 5.77 35.99 9.59
N PHE A 406 6.32 36.52 10.68
CA PHE A 406 6.62 35.71 11.85
C PHE A 406 5.34 35.16 12.51
N ASP A 407 5.26 33.84 12.64
CA ASP A 407 4.10 33.14 13.18
C ASP A 407 4.32 32.78 14.66
N LYS A 408 3.63 33.51 15.54
CA LYS A 408 3.69 33.35 17.00
C LYS A 408 3.07 32.06 17.52
N TYR A 409 2.26 31.36 16.73
CA TYR A 409 1.67 30.09 17.13
C TYR A 409 2.58 28.92 16.76
N ASN A 410 3.14 28.96 15.54
CA ASN A 410 4.05 27.91 15.06
C ASN A 410 5.44 27.95 15.74
N VAL A 411 5.87 29.12 16.25
CA VAL A 411 7.16 29.25 16.96
C VAL A 411 7.24 28.40 18.23
N ASN A 412 6.13 28.12 18.91
CA ASN A 412 6.14 27.32 20.15
C ASN A 412 6.69 25.91 19.93
N SER A 413 6.37 25.29 18.80
CA SER A 413 6.89 23.97 18.44
C SER A 413 8.41 24.01 18.27
N ILE A 414 8.92 25.06 17.62
CA ILE A 414 10.36 25.27 17.45
C ILE A 414 11.05 25.56 18.78
N ILE A 415 10.46 26.40 19.64
CA ILE A 415 11.01 26.72 20.96
C ILE A 415 11.20 25.43 21.78
N ASN A 416 10.22 24.54 21.76
CA ASN A 416 10.32 23.25 22.44
C ASN A 416 11.50 22.41 21.94
N VAL A 417 11.76 22.40 20.62
CA VAL A 417 12.94 21.73 20.05
C VAL A 417 14.22 22.34 20.59
N TYR A 418 14.36 23.66 20.57
CA TYR A 418 15.57 24.32 21.05
C TYR A 418 15.75 24.22 22.57
N ASP A 419 14.68 24.24 23.36
CA ASP A 419 14.74 24.02 24.80
C ASP A 419 15.27 22.61 25.11
N PHE A 420 14.75 21.60 24.41
CA PHE A 420 15.27 20.24 24.47
C PHE A 420 16.76 20.17 24.10
N LEU A 421 17.15 20.75 22.96
CA LEU A 421 18.54 20.71 22.49
C LEU A 421 19.50 21.49 23.39
N LYS A 422 19.09 22.64 23.95
CA LYS A 422 19.88 23.42 24.92
C LYS A 422 20.14 22.62 26.19
N ALA A 423 19.15 21.85 26.67
CA ALA A 423 19.34 20.94 27.80
C ALA A 423 20.37 19.84 27.50
N LEU A 424 20.56 19.49 26.21
CA LEU A 424 21.60 18.58 25.73
C LEU A 424 22.91 19.29 25.35
N GLY A 425 23.03 20.59 25.58
CA GLY A 425 24.25 21.37 25.34
C GLY A 425 24.37 22.02 23.96
N TYR A 426 23.29 22.06 23.17
CA TYR A 426 23.27 22.79 21.91
C TYR A 426 23.43 24.29 22.12
N LYS A 427 24.19 24.94 21.22
CA LYS A 427 24.35 26.39 21.16
C LYS A 427 23.80 26.89 19.83
N MET A 428 22.79 27.72 19.89
CA MET A 428 22.20 28.34 18.72
C MET A 428 23.16 29.33 18.07
N SER A 429 23.13 29.40 16.76
CA SER A 429 23.74 30.47 15.97
C SER A 429 22.90 31.76 16.04
N ASP A 430 23.54 32.90 15.71
CA ASP A 430 22.86 34.19 15.64
C ASP A 430 21.66 34.18 14.69
N THR A 431 21.76 33.43 13.59
CA THR A 431 20.68 33.26 12.61
C THR A 431 19.50 32.51 13.22
N GLU A 432 19.73 31.40 13.93
CA GLU A 432 18.66 30.63 14.59
C GLU A 432 17.96 31.47 15.67
N THR A 433 18.70 32.27 16.43
CA THR A 433 18.15 33.20 17.42
C THR A 433 17.23 34.22 16.76
N LYS A 434 17.70 34.87 15.68
CA LYS A 434 16.89 35.85 14.93
C LYS A 434 15.61 35.26 14.35
N LEU A 435 15.62 33.99 13.93
CA LEU A 435 14.42 33.31 13.43
C LEU A 435 13.38 33.09 14.55
N ILE A 436 13.80 32.61 15.71
CA ILE A 436 12.86 32.34 16.83
C ILE A 436 12.33 33.65 17.43
N GLU A 437 13.16 34.68 17.51
CA GLU A 437 12.74 35.98 18.02
C GLU A 437 11.86 36.77 17.04
N GLY A 438 11.72 36.28 15.80
CA GLY A 438 11.00 36.99 14.75
C GLY A 438 11.71 38.28 14.27
N THR A 439 13.00 38.40 14.55
CA THR A 439 13.83 39.58 14.23
C THR A 439 14.66 39.40 12.96
N HIS A 440 14.56 38.25 12.29
CA HIS A 440 15.23 38.01 11.02
C HIS A 440 14.72 38.98 9.93
N GLU A 441 15.65 39.62 9.22
CA GLU A 441 15.39 40.68 8.23
C GLU A 441 14.50 40.27 7.04
N LEU A 442 14.40 38.97 6.78
CA LEU A 442 13.54 38.41 5.73
C LEU A 442 12.08 38.27 6.15
N TYR A 443 11.72 38.37 7.43
CA TYR A 443 10.32 38.27 7.82
C TYR A 443 9.51 39.40 7.18
N TYR A 444 8.36 39.04 6.61
CA TYR A 444 7.45 40.02 6.08
C TYR A 444 6.87 40.88 7.22
N VAL A 445 7.03 42.20 7.09
CA VAL A 445 6.45 43.19 7.99
C VAL A 445 5.40 43.97 7.22
N GLU A 446 4.13 43.87 7.65
CA GLU A 446 3.06 44.63 7.04
C GLU A 446 3.34 46.14 7.21
N PRO A 447 3.29 46.96 6.14
CA PRO A 447 3.49 48.40 6.27
C PRO A 447 2.41 48.97 7.20
N LYS A 448 2.84 49.68 8.26
CA LYS A 448 1.93 50.33 9.21
C LYS A 448 0.93 51.19 8.44
N LYS A 449 -0.36 50.85 8.52
CA LYS A 449 -1.43 51.69 7.95
C LYS A 449 -1.30 53.10 8.55
N PRO A 450 -1.35 54.17 7.73
CA PRO A 450 -1.30 55.53 8.25
C PRO A 450 -2.47 55.71 9.22
N VAL A 451 -2.15 56.12 10.46
CA VAL A 451 -3.16 56.45 11.48
C VAL A 451 -4.02 57.57 10.90
N LYS A 452 -5.28 57.28 10.56
CA LYS A 452 -6.24 58.30 10.17
C LYS A 452 -6.37 59.27 11.35
N SER A 453 -5.81 60.47 11.22
CA SER A 453 -6.05 61.57 12.16
C SER A 453 -7.55 61.78 12.26
N LYS A 454 -8.14 61.56 13.44
CA LYS A 454 -9.53 61.93 13.69
C LYS A 454 -9.67 63.43 13.41
N LYS A 455 -10.40 63.79 12.34
CA LYS A 455 -10.92 65.14 12.16
C LYS A 455 -11.72 65.48 13.42
N LYS A 456 -11.30 66.49 14.18
CA LYS A 456 -12.16 67.15 15.17
C LYS A 456 -13.30 67.80 14.39
N THR A 457 -14.48 67.20 14.43
CA THR A 457 -15.73 67.91 14.15
C THR A 457 -15.96 68.89 15.29
N ALA A 458 -16.05 70.16 14.93
CA ALA A 458 -16.54 71.20 15.80
C ALA A 458 -18.04 70.95 16.00
N ASP A 459 -18.45 70.68 17.23
CA ASP A 459 -19.83 70.86 17.65
C ASP A 459 -19.85 71.94 18.72
N VAL A 460 -20.62 72.97 18.38
CA VAL A 460 -21.04 74.10 19.19
C VAL A 460 -21.83 73.55 20.37
N VAL A 461 -21.37 73.81 21.59
CA VAL A 461 -22.20 73.72 22.79
C VAL A 461 -22.23 75.10 23.42
N GLU A 462 -23.44 75.63 23.48
CA GLU A 462 -23.82 76.88 24.14
C GLU A 462 -23.28 76.92 25.57
N VAL A 463 -22.55 77.99 25.87
CA VAL A 463 -22.19 78.36 27.24
C VAL A 463 -23.39 79.08 27.83
N VAL A 464 -24.13 78.37 28.68
CA VAL A 464 -25.01 79.01 29.66
C VAL A 464 -24.14 79.50 30.81
N THR A 465 -24.08 80.81 30.93
CA THR A 465 -23.46 81.56 32.02
C THR A 465 -24.30 81.46 33.29
N THR A 466 -23.68 81.09 34.42
CA THR A 466 -24.00 81.63 35.75
C THR A 466 -22.76 81.54 36.66
N ASP A 467 -22.15 82.72 36.84
CA ASP A 467 -21.48 83.30 38.01
C ASP A 467 -21.04 82.46 39.22
N GLU A 468 -19.75 82.59 39.51
CA GLU A 468 -19.11 83.05 40.77
C GLU A 468 -19.77 82.72 42.12
N ALA A 469 -19.04 82.00 43.00
CA ALA A 469 -18.18 82.61 44.04
C ALA A 469 -17.95 81.68 45.26
N VAL A 470 -16.69 81.71 45.72
CA VAL A 470 -16.11 81.27 47.02
C VAL A 470 -15.76 79.78 47.19
#